data_AF-A0A352PVT7-F1
#
_entry.id   AF-A0A352PVT7-F1
#
_cell.length_a   1.000
_cell.length_b   1.000
_cell.length_c   1.000
_cell.angle_alpha   90.00
_cell.angle_beta   90.00
_cell.angle_gamma   90.00
#
_symmetry.space_group_name_H-M   'P 1'
#
loop_
_entity.id
_entity.type
_entity.pdbx_description
1 polymer ?
#
loop_
_entity_poly.entity_id
_entity_poly.type
_entity_poly.pdbx_seq_one_letter_code
_entity_poly.pdbx_strand_id
1 'polypeptide(L)'
;VWMMNRPGYGVAWPAKVFEIANKAQADGKAVDQDIYNRAKDLYLEAFYRVIFIGAENSVGFHNPSEAGRICNDAVAMASKSEGLLRQALAKAGVDLPQDIHLEMAKYLSDRGVKKLKFRPEFEFADPYGIQPMLTPVSSQGLPR
;
A
#
# COMPACT_ATOMS: atom_id res chain seq x y z
N VAL A 1 9.50 -10.80 -10.09
CA VAL A 1 9.43 -10.24 -8.72
C VAL A 1 9.76 -8.74 -8.74
N TRP A 2 10.64 -8.35 -9.67
CA TRP A 2 11.30 -7.04 -9.80
C TRP A 2 10.40 -5.80 -9.78
N MET A 3 9.17 -5.87 -10.29
CA MET A 3 8.26 -4.72 -10.37
C MET A 3 7.13 -4.73 -9.34
N MET A 4 6.97 -5.78 -8.54
CA MET A 4 5.81 -5.94 -7.66
C MET A 4 5.92 -5.23 -6.30
N ASN A 5 7.13 -5.06 -5.79
CA ASN A 5 7.31 -4.44 -4.47
C ASN A 5 6.76 -3.02 -4.44
N ARG A 6 7.01 -2.23 -5.48
CA ARG A 6 6.57 -0.83 -5.60
C ARG A 6 5.04 -0.67 -5.59
N PRO A 7 4.27 -1.32 -6.47
CA PRO A 7 2.83 -1.22 -6.40
C PRO A 7 2.26 -1.91 -5.14
N GLY A 8 2.90 -2.96 -4.61
CA GLY A 8 2.51 -3.61 -3.35
C GLY A 8 2.57 -2.66 -2.13
N TYR A 9 3.73 -2.05 -1.88
CA TYR A 9 3.84 -1.00 -0.86
C TYR A 9 3.01 0.24 -1.21
N GLY A 10 2.93 0.56 -2.50
CA GLY A 10 2.13 1.65 -3.04
C GLY A 10 0.64 1.53 -2.68
N VAL A 11 0.07 0.32 -2.62
CA VAL A 11 -1.30 0.10 -2.13
C VAL A 11 -1.40 -0.07 -0.61
N ALA A 12 -0.32 -0.47 0.07
CA ALA A 12 -0.32 -0.59 1.53
C ALA A 12 -0.44 0.79 2.22
N TRP A 13 0.19 1.82 1.67
CA TRP A 13 0.12 3.19 2.18
C TRP A 13 -1.30 3.78 2.18
N PRO A 14 -2.03 3.90 1.05
CA PRO A 14 -3.39 4.39 1.04
C PRO A 14 -4.33 3.52 1.87
N ALA A 15 -4.09 2.21 2.00
CA ALA A 15 -4.86 1.37 2.93
C ALA A 15 -4.71 1.82 4.39
N LYS A 16 -3.49 2.21 4.81
CA LYS A 16 -3.26 2.77 6.14
C LYS A 16 -3.86 4.17 6.30
N VAL A 17 -3.82 4.98 5.24
CA VAL A 17 -4.50 6.29 5.24
C VAL A 17 -6.02 6.12 5.36
N PHE A 18 -6.61 5.12 4.71
CA PHE A 18 -8.02 4.78 4.87
C PHE A 18 -8.35 4.38 6.31
N GLU A 19 -7.50 3.59 6.98
CA GLU A 19 -7.67 3.27 8.40
C GLU A 19 -7.73 4.55 9.26
N ILE A 20 -6.85 5.52 9.00
CA ILE A 20 -6.85 6.82 9.69
C ILE A 20 -8.09 7.65 9.34
N ALA A 21 -8.49 7.71 8.07
CA ALA A 21 -9.69 8.42 7.62
C ALA A 21 -10.97 7.87 8.27
N ASN A 22 -11.11 6.54 8.31
CA ASN A 22 -12.24 5.87 8.95
C ASN A 22 -12.28 6.14 10.45
N LYS A 23 -11.11 6.12 11.11
CA LYS A 23 -11.02 6.49 12.52
C LYS A 23 -11.40 7.95 12.76
N ALA A 24 -10.90 8.88 11.95
CA ALA A 24 -11.25 10.29 12.05
C ALA A 24 -12.76 10.52 11.87
N GLN A 25 -13.40 9.83 10.93
CA GLN A 25 -14.86 9.85 10.76
C GLN A 25 -15.59 9.32 12.01
N ALA A 26 -15.12 8.19 12.58
CA ALA A 26 -15.68 7.64 13.81
C ALA A 26 -15.51 8.59 15.02
N ASP A 27 -14.44 9.38 15.04
CA ASP A 27 -14.17 10.43 16.03
C ASP A 27 -14.93 11.75 15.73
N GLY A 28 -15.82 11.76 14.73
CA GLY A 28 -16.71 12.88 14.41
C GLY A 28 -16.14 13.92 13.44
N LYS A 29 -14.98 13.67 12.81
CA LYS A 29 -14.41 14.57 11.80
C LYS A 29 -15.17 14.44 10.47
N ALA A 30 -15.48 15.59 9.86
CA ALA A 30 -16.11 15.64 8.55
C ALA A 30 -15.07 15.45 7.43
N VAL A 31 -14.82 14.20 7.05
CA VAL A 31 -13.99 13.87 5.87
C VAL A 31 -14.85 14.00 4.61
N ASP A 32 -14.37 14.79 3.64
CA ASP A 32 -15.01 15.04 2.34
C ASP A 32 -15.29 13.73 1.59
N GLN A 33 -16.58 13.38 1.47
CA GLN A 33 -16.98 12.06 0.96
C GLN A 33 -16.76 11.89 -0.54
N ASP A 34 -16.84 12.96 -1.32
CA ASP A 34 -16.60 12.87 -2.77
C ASP A 34 -15.13 12.57 -3.05
N ILE A 35 -14.23 13.21 -2.28
CA ILE A 35 -12.80 12.91 -2.34
C ILE A 35 -12.52 11.49 -1.83
N TYR A 36 -13.13 11.10 -0.72
CA TYR A 36 -12.97 9.76 -0.13
C TYR A 36 -13.39 8.66 -1.10
N ASN A 37 -14.57 8.77 -1.71
CA ASN A 37 -15.09 7.79 -2.64
C ASN A 37 -14.22 7.68 -3.90
N ARG A 38 -13.79 8.81 -4.47
CA ARG A 38 -12.86 8.79 -5.60
C ARG A 38 -11.53 8.14 -5.25
N ALA A 39 -11.00 8.41 -4.05
CA ALA A 39 -9.78 7.76 -3.58
C ALA A 39 -9.97 6.25 -3.43
N LYS A 40 -11.15 5.82 -2.98
CA LYS A 40 -11.49 4.40 -2.80
C LYS A 40 -11.54 3.68 -4.13
N ASP A 41 -12.17 4.27 -5.14
CA ASP A 41 -12.24 3.68 -6.48
C ASP A 41 -10.84 3.48 -7.07
N LEU A 42 -9.98 4.51 -6.98
CA LEU A 42 -8.58 4.42 -7.42
C LEU A 42 -7.78 3.38 -6.65
N TYR A 43 -7.99 3.28 -5.32
CA TYR A 43 -7.36 2.27 -4.50
C TYR A 43 -7.77 0.86 -4.92
N LEU A 44 -9.06 0.62 -5.16
CA LEU A 44 -9.56 -0.69 -5.59
C LEU A 44 -9.00 -1.07 -6.96
N GLU A 45 -8.98 -0.13 -7.91
CA GLU A 45 -8.35 -0.35 -9.22
C GLU A 45 -6.85 -0.71 -9.09
N ALA A 46 -6.10 -0.01 -8.24
CA ALA A 46 -4.70 -0.34 -7.98
C ALA A 46 -4.53 -1.70 -7.30
N PHE A 47 -5.36 -1.98 -6.29
CA PHE A 47 -5.31 -3.20 -5.49
C PHE A 47 -5.61 -4.44 -6.34
N TYR A 48 -6.61 -4.38 -7.22
CA TYR A 48 -6.92 -5.48 -8.12
C TYR A 48 -5.78 -5.77 -9.10
N ARG A 49 -5.08 -4.75 -9.59
CA ARG A 49 -3.90 -4.91 -10.46
C ARG A 49 -2.73 -5.58 -9.72
N VAL A 50 -2.50 -5.20 -8.46
CA VAL A 50 -1.50 -5.84 -7.60
C VAL A 50 -1.85 -7.31 -7.35
N ILE A 51 -3.11 -7.62 -7.04
CA ILE A 51 -3.56 -9.01 -6.86
C ILE A 51 -3.39 -9.80 -8.15
N PHE A 52 -3.79 -9.22 -9.30
CA PHE A 52 -3.71 -9.89 -10.59
C PHE A 52 -2.28 -10.32 -10.92
N ILE A 53 -1.30 -9.40 -10.80
CA ILE A 53 0.10 -9.74 -11.04
C ILE A 53 0.68 -10.62 -9.93
N GLY A 54 0.28 -10.42 -8.68
CA GLY A 54 0.79 -11.20 -7.54
C GLY A 54 0.29 -12.62 -7.45
N ALA A 55 -0.86 -12.91 -8.05
CA ALA A 55 -1.38 -14.27 -8.18
C ALA A 55 -0.77 -15.00 -9.40
N GLU A 56 -0.12 -14.28 -10.31
CA GLU A 56 0.51 -14.84 -11.51
C GLU A 56 1.92 -15.38 -11.18
N ASN A 57 2.21 -16.62 -11.58
CA ASN A 57 3.39 -17.35 -11.08
C ASN A 57 4.67 -17.17 -11.93
N SER A 58 4.59 -16.57 -13.12
CA SER A 58 5.78 -16.27 -13.95
C SER A 58 6.48 -14.99 -13.54
N VAL A 59 5.84 -14.23 -12.66
CA VAL A 59 6.32 -12.95 -12.15
C VAL A 59 6.61 -11.94 -13.27
N GLY A 60 5.77 -12.00 -14.31
CA GLY A 60 5.79 -11.16 -15.49
C GLY A 60 6.41 -11.79 -16.74
N PHE A 61 7.08 -12.94 -16.65
CA PHE A 61 7.76 -13.55 -17.80
C PHE A 61 6.81 -13.98 -18.92
N HIS A 62 5.58 -14.41 -18.60
CA HIS A 62 4.58 -14.78 -19.61
C HIS A 62 4.17 -13.60 -20.52
N ASN A 63 4.18 -12.36 -20.00
CA ASN A 63 3.89 -11.16 -20.79
C ASN A 63 4.54 -9.93 -20.15
N PRO A 64 5.85 -9.69 -20.39
CA PRO A 64 6.60 -8.67 -19.65
C PRO A 64 6.05 -7.25 -19.84
N SER A 65 5.66 -6.90 -21.06
CA SER A 65 5.13 -5.57 -21.38
C SER A 65 3.80 -5.32 -20.67
N GLU A 66 2.89 -6.28 -20.67
CA GLU A 66 1.61 -6.15 -20.00
C GLU A 66 1.74 -6.15 -18.48
N ALA A 67 2.61 -7.01 -17.93
CA ALA A 67 2.92 -7.00 -16.50
C ALA A 67 3.49 -5.64 -16.05
N GLY A 68 4.38 -5.06 -16.87
CA GLY A 68 4.93 -3.73 -16.65
C GLY A 68 3.87 -2.63 -16.69
N ARG A 69 2.98 -2.66 -17.68
CA ARG A 69 1.84 -1.73 -17.81
C ARG A 69 0.92 -1.81 -16.58
N ILE A 70 0.52 -3.01 -16.17
CA ILE A 70 -0.36 -3.24 -15.02
C ILE A 70 0.28 -2.73 -13.72
N CYS A 71 1.57 -3.01 -13.51
CA CYS A 71 2.29 -2.53 -12.33
C CYS A 71 2.39 -1.01 -12.31
N ASN A 72 2.65 -0.38 -13.46
CA ASN A 72 2.76 1.08 -13.57
C ASN A 72 1.41 1.76 -13.31
N ASP A 73 0.32 1.23 -13.88
CA ASP A 73 -1.03 1.71 -13.59
C ASP A 73 -1.36 1.62 -12.10
N ALA A 74 -1.00 0.50 -11.46
CA ALA A 74 -1.23 0.30 -10.04
C ALA A 74 -0.51 1.36 -9.18
N VAL A 75 0.75 1.67 -9.50
CA VAL A 75 1.50 2.75 -8.83
C VAL A 75 0.78 4.10 -9.01
N ALA A 76 0.45 4.46 -10.25
CA ALA A 76 -0.19 5.74 -10.55
C ALA A 76 -1.53 5.92 -9.82
N MET A 77 -2.36 4.88 -9.81
CA MET A 77 -3.66 4.88 -9.16
C MET A 77 -3.53 4.93 -7.63
N ALA A 78 -2.60 4.16 -7.06
CA ALA A 78 -2.37 4.16 -5.62
C ALA A 78 -1.85 5.50 -5.11
N SER A 79 -0.88 6.11 -5.80
CA SER A 79 -0.37 7.45 -5.45
C SER A 79 -1.45 8.53 -5.56
N LYS A 80 -2.33 8.44 -6.57
CA LYS A 80 -3.45 9.39 -6.69
C LYS A 80 -4.47 9.21 -5.56
N SER A 81 -4.77 7.96 -5.19
CA SER A 81 -5.64 7.64 -4.05
C SER A 81 -5.10 8.23 -2.75
N GLU A 82 -3.82 7.99 -2.46
CA GLU A 82 -3.14 8.52 -1.28
C GLU A 82 -3.19 10.05 -1.22
N GLY A 83 -2.87 10.73 -2.33
CA GLY A 83 -2.90 12.19 -2.39
C GLY A 83 -4.29 12.78 -2.13
N LEU A 84 -5.35 12.13 -2.65
CA LEU A 84 -6.73 12.52 -2.36
C LEU A 84 -7.09 12.33 -0.89
N LEU A 85 -6.69 11.22 -0.28
CA LEU A 85 -6.95 10.99 1.15
C LEU A 85 -6.21 11.98 2.05
N ARG A 86 -4.95 12.28 1.74
CA ARG A 86 -4.18 13.32 2.47
C ARG A 86 -4.88 14.67 2.36
N GLN A 87 -5.37 15.02 1.18
CA GLN A 87 -6.15 16.24 0.98
C GLN A 87 -7.45 16.25 1.81
N ALA A 88 -8.19 15.14 1.83
CA ALA A 88 -9.44 15.03 2.59
C ALA A 88 -9.21 15.13 4.11
N LEU A 89 -8.16 14.47 4.61
CA LEU A 89 -7.77 14.49 6.02
C LEU A 89 -7.26 15.86 6.47
N ALA A 90 -6.43 16.52 5.65
CA ALA A 90 -5.97 17.87 5.93
C ALA A 90 -7.14 18.88 6.01
N LYS A 91 -8.11 18.79 5.07
CA LYS A 91 -9.35 19.59 5.13
C LYS A 91 -10.15 19.34 6.42
N ALA A 92 -10.13 18.12 6.93
CA ALA A 92 -10.80 17.73 8.17
C ALA A 92 -10.00 18.11 9.44
N GLY A 93 -8.85 18.79 9.29
CA GLY A 93 -7.97 19.17 10.40
C GLY A 93 -7.27 17.98 11.05
N VAL A 94 -6.95 16.95 10.26
CA VAL A 94 -6.16 15.79 10.68
C VAL A 94 -4.78 15.88 10.03
N ASP A 95 -3.76 16.06 10.86
CA ASP A 95 -2.38 16.09 10.41
C ASP A 95 -1.85 14.67 10.22
N LEU A 96 -1.34 14.40 9.01
CA LEU A 96 -0.67 13.16 8.69
C LEU A 96 0.85 13.37 8.66
N PRO A 97 1.64 12.43 9.19
CA PRO A 97 3.09 12.46 8.98
C PRO A 97 3.41 12.29 7.49
N GLN A 98 4.60 12.76 7.10
CA GLN A 98 5.13 12.51 5.77
C GLN A 98 5.20 10.99 5.52
N ASP A 99 5.88 10.28 6.43
CA ASP A 99 6.00 8.82 6.39
C ASP A 99 5.01 8.15 7.33
N ILE A 100 4.09 7.36 6.76
CA ILE A 100 3.11 6.60 7.55
C ILE A 100 3.71 5.26 7.94
N HIS A 101 3.64 4.96 9.25
CA HIS A 101 4.09 3.68 9.78
C HIS A 101 3.10 2.57 9.41
N LEU A 102 3.54 1.60 8.61
CA LEU A 102 2.74 0.49 8.10
C LEU A 102 2.46 -0.60 9.13
N GLU A 103 3.23 -0.64 10.22
CA GLU A 103 3.05 -1.63 11.30
C GLU A 103 3.10 -3.08 10.79
N MET A 104 3.96 -3.39 9.81
CA MET A 104 3.99 -4.70 9.14
C MET A 104 4.15 -5.88 10.12
N ALA A 105 4.83 -5.68 11.25
CA ALA A 105 4.93 -6.66 12.33
C ALA A 105 3.57 -7.18 12.82
N LYS A 106 2.53 -6.33 12.86
CA LYS A 106 1.15 -6.71 13.22
C LYS A 106 0.56 -7.74 12.26
N TYR A 107 0.93 -7.66 10.99
CA TYR A 107 0.35 -8.49 9.92
C TYR A 107 1.21 -9.71 9.60
N LEU A 108 2.53 -9.65 9.86
CA LEU A 108 3.48 -10.70 9.51
C LEU A 108 3.78 -11.66 10.68
N SER A 109 3.42 -11.28 11.91
CA SER A 109 3.61 -12.09 13.12
C SER A 109 2.31 -12.75 13.57
N ASP A 110 2.42 -13.89 14.26
CA ASP A 110 1.30 -14.56 14.94
C ASP A 110 0.09 -14.88 14.04
N ARG A 111 0.36 -15.16 12.76
CA ARG A 111 -0.67 -15.37 11.74
C ARG A 111 -1.40 -16.70 11.91
N GLY A 112 -2.72 -16.62 12.00
CA GLY A 112 -3.63 -17.78 12.05
C GLY A 112 -3.47 -18.65 13.30
N VAL A 113 -4.09 -19.83 13.27
CA VAL A 113 -4.07 -20.80 14.39
C VAL A 113 -2.65 -21.25 14.73
N LYS A 114 -1.80 -21.40 13.71
CA LYS A 114 -0.41 -21.88 13.83
C LYS A 114 0.58 -20.79 14.28
N LYS A 115 0.12 -19.55 14.49
CA LYS A 115 0.95 -18.41 14.91
C LYS A 115 2.21 -18.23 14.04
N LEU A 116 2.03 -18.31 12.71
CA LEU A 116 3.15 -18.22 11.77
C LEU A 116 3.86 -16.88 11.93
N LYS A 117 5.18 -16.94 12.09
CA LYS A 117 6.06 -15.77 12.25
C LYS A 117 6.57 -15.29 10.89
N PHE A 118 7.14 -14.09 10.89
CA PHE A 118 7.91 -13.59 9.76
C PHE A 118 9.23 -14.36 9.65
N ARG A 119 9.66 -14.62 8.41
CA ARG A 119 10.92 -15.30 8.09
C ARG A 119 11.69 -14.38 7.13
N PRO A 120 12.59 -13.53 7.64
CA PRO A 120 13.30 -12.55 6.82
C PRO A 120 14.13 -13.22 5.70
N GLU A 121 14.56 -14.46 5.89
CA GLU A 121 15.27 -15.25 4.88
C GLU A 121 14.41 -15.59 3.64
N PHE A 122 13.09 -15.39 3.69
CA PHE A 122 12.17 -15.57 2.56
C PHE A 122 11.65 -14.27 1.97
N GLU A 123 12.17 -13.12 2.43
CA GLU A 123 11.83 -11.84 1.85
C GLU A 123 12.53 -11.65 0.50
N PHE A 124 11.76 -11.26 -0.52
CA PHE A 124 12.29 -10.82 -1.80
C PHE A 124 12.30 -9.29 -1.87
N ALA A 125 13.45 -8.70 -1.53
CA ALA A 125 13.63 -7.24 -1.54
C ALA A 125 13.55 -6.63 -2.95
N ASP A 126 13.34 -5.31 -3.05
CA ASP A 126 13.41 -4.60 -4.34
C ASP A 126 14.83 -4.70 -4.91
N PRO A 127 15.01 -5.35 -6.07
CA PRO A 127 16.31 -5.60 -6.67
C PRO A 127 17.00 -4.34 -7.20
N TYR A 128 16.27 -3.22 -7.33
CA TYR A 128 16.84 -1.93 -7.77
C TYR A 128 17.09 -0.97 -6.61
N GLY A 129 16.77 -1.34 -5.37
CA GLY A 129 16.96 -0.49 -4.20
C GLY A 129 16.11 0.79 -4.20
N ILE A 130 15.02 0.85 -4.99
CA ILE A 130 14.15 2.02 -5.06
C ILE A 130 13.12 2.00 -3.92
N GLN A 131 12.63 0.82 -3.53
CA GLN A 131 11.64 0.70 -2.46
C GLN A 131 12.03 1.40 -1.14
N PRO A 132 13.29 1.28 -0.63
CA PRO A 132 13.69 2.00 0.57
C PRO A 132 13.71 3.54 0.43
N MET A 133 13.80 4.07 -0.81
CA MET A 133 13.70 5.52 -1.07
C MET A 133 12.25 6.00 -1.04
N LEU A 134 11.31 5.15 -1.44
CA LEU A 134 9.87 5.46 -1.48
C LEU A 134 9.17 5.15 -0.16
N THR A 135 9.62 4.11 0.54
CA THR A 135 9.09 3.66 1.82
C THR A 135 10.27 3.33 2.73
N PRO A 136 10.77 4.33 3.48
CA PRO A 136 11.90 4.15 4.38
C PRO A 136 11.71 2.94 5.31
N VAL A 137 12.79 2.23 5.62
CA VAL A 137 12.72 1.03 6.49
C VAL A 137 12.08 1.34 7.85
N SER A 138 12.29 2.55 8.37
CA SER A 138 11.68 3.05 9.61
C SER A 138 10.15 3.13 9.54
N SER A 139 9.55 3.32 8.35
CA SER A 139 8.10 3.42 8.18
C SER A 139 7.45 2.08 7.85
N GLN A 140 8.22 1.04 7.51
CA GLN A 140 7.67 -0.29 7.23
C GLN A 140 7.21 -0.99 8.52
N GLY A 141 7.94 -0.82 9.62
CA GLY A 141 7.61 -1.49 10.89
C GLY A 141 7.69 -3.01 10.80
N LEU A 142 8.68 -3.54 10.06
CA LEU A 142 8.94 -4.97 9.95
C LEU A 142 9.29 -5.57 11.32
N PRO A 143 8.86 -6.81 11.62
CA PRO A 143 9.28 -7.50 12.82
C PRO A 143 10.78 -7.83 12.71
N ARG A 144 11.55 -7.43 13.73
CA ARG A 144 12.97 -7.76 13.87
C ARG A 144 13.14 -9.13 14.51
#